data_AF-A0AA88D7A8-F1
#
_entry.id   AF-A0AA88D7A8-F1
#
_cell.length_a   1.000
_cell.length_b   1.000
_cell.length_c   1.000
_cell.angle_alpha   90.00
_cell.angle_beta   90.00
_cell.angle_gamma   90.00
#
_symmetry.space_group_name_H-M   'P 1'
#
loop_
_entity.id
_entity.type
_entity.pdbx_description
1 polymer ?
#
loop_
_entity_poly.entity_id
_entity_poly.type
_entity_poly.pdbx_seq_one_letter_code
_entity_poly.pdbx_strand_id
1 'polypeptide(L)'
;MGGGMEANKNKFIEDWGAARETLEHNFRWTRRNLVLVGLFGIAIPIFVYRGIVKEFHMQDEDAGTVLSEMGAPQLCRLYRLWMAMSSKSTSELLWKQQKQGIDDDDESTVS
;
A
#
# COMPACT_ATOMS: atom_id res chain seq x y z
N MET A 1 30.04 -33.22 -18.93
CA MET A 1 29.05 -32.73 -17.95
C MET A 1 28.65 -33.93 -17.09
N GLY A 2 28.76 -33.82 -15.77
CA GLY A 2 28.53 -34.94 -14.85
C GLY A 2 27.06 -35.37 -14.83
N GLY A 3 26.73 -36.43 -15.57
CA GLY A 3 25.44 -37.11 -15.53
C GLY A 3 25.47 -38.16 -14.43
N GLY A 4 24.79 -37.90 -13.32
CA GLY A 4 24.73 -38.83 -12.18
C GLY A 4 23.57 -38.58 -11.23
N MET A 5 22.63 -37.71 -11.59
CA MET A 5 21.38 -37.47 -10.87
C MET A 5 20.24 -37.49 -11.87
N GLU A 6 20.01 -38.65 -12.47
CA GLU A 6 18.85 -38.86 -13.31
C GLU A 6 17.65 -39.09 -12.39
N ALA A 7 16.93 -38.01 -12.08
CA ALA A 7 15.59 -38.14 -11.51
C ALA A 7 14.77 -39.06 -12.42
N ASN A 8 14.00 -39.98 -11.83
CA ASN A 8 13.26 -41.00 -12.57
C ASN A 8 12.31 -40.31 -13.56
N LYS A 9 12.67 -40.30 -14.85
CA LYS A 9 11.99 -39.51 -15.88
C LYS A 9 10.61 -40.07 -16.13
N ASN A 10 9.59 -39.38 -15.63
CA ASN A 10 8.22 -39.73 -15.93
C ASN A 10 7.83 -39.09 -17.26
N LYS A 11 7.66 -39.91 -18.30
CA LYS A 11 7.22 -39.48 -19.64
C LYS A 11 6.00 -38.55 -19.59
N PHE A 12 5.04 -38.81 -18.70
CA PHE A 12 3.83 -37.98 -18.58
C PHE A 12 4.13 -36.57 -18.02
N ILE A 13 5.13 -36.44 -17.14
CA ILE A 13 5.54 -35.16 -16.57
C ILE A 13 6.38 -34.37 -17.57
N GLU A 14 7.28 -35.04 -18.28
CA GLU A 14 8.08 -34.41 -19.33
C GLU A 14 7.21 -33.94 -20.50
N ASP A 15 6.28 -34.78 -20.98
CA ASP A 15 5.33 -34.41 -22.04
C ASP A 15 4.40 -33.25 -21.59
N TRP A 16 3.97 -33.25 -20.33
CA TRP A 16 3.14 -32.17 -19.78
C TRP A 16 3.91 -30.85 -19.64
N GLY A 17 5.17 -30.89 -19.19
CA GLY A 17 6.05 -29.73 -19.12
C GLY A 17 6.32 -29.15 -20.51
N ALA A 18 6.71 -30.01 -21.45
CA ALA A 18 6.98 -29.64 -22.84
C ALA A 18 5.75 -29.01 -23.52
N ALA A 19 4.54 -29.54 -23.26
CA ALA A 19 3.31 -28.98 -23.79
C ALA A 19 3.03 -27.55 -23.27
N ARG A 20 3.40 -27.24 -22.02
CA ARG A 20 3.24 -25.90 -21.43
C ARG A 20 4.24 -24.90 -21.99
N GLU A 21 5.48 -25.32 -22.15
CA GLU A 21 6.54 -24.50 -22.75
C GLU A 21 6.21 -24.15 -24.22
N THR A 22 5.50 -25.04 -24.91
CA THR A 22 5.16 -24.89 -26.33
C THR A 22 3.72 -24.41 -26.57
N LEU A 23 3.07 -23.80 -25.55
CA LEU A 23 1.67 -23.36 -25.64
C LEU A 23 1.43 -22.33 -26.76
N GLU A 24 2.45 -21.52 -27.08
CA GLU A 24 2.42 -20.50 -28.13
C GLU A 24 2.19 -21.07 -29.54
N HIS A 25 2.72 -22.26 -29.85
CA HIS A 25 2.50 -22.89 -31.16
C HIS A 25 1.09 -23.48 -31.30
N ASN A 26 0.45 -23.80 -30.17
CA ASN A 26 -0.90 -24.36 -30.14
C ASN A 26 -1.98 -23.27 -30.03
N PHE A 27 -1.57 -22.02 -29.77
CA PHE A 27 -2.50 -20.92 -29.62
C PHE A 27 -3.15 -20.55 -30.95
N ARG A 28 -4.49 -20.46 -30.94
CA ARG A 28 -5.28 -20.10 -32.11
C ARG A 28 -6.26 -18.99 -31.76
N TRP A 29 -6.42 -18.05 -32.67
CA TRP A 29 -7.44 -17.00 -32.57
C TRP A 29 -8.82 -17.57 -32.87
N THR A 30 -9.43 -18.16 -31.84
CA THR A 30 -10.81 -18.65 -31.88
C THR A 30 -11.74 -17.67 -31.18
N ARG A 31 -13.04 -17.72 -31.47
CA ARG A 31 -14.03 -16.85 -30.80
C ARG A 31 -14.00 -17.00 -29.28
N ARG A 32 -13.79 -18.22 -28.77
CA ARG A 32 -13.67 -18.48 -27.32
C ARG A 32 -12.43 -17.81 -26.74
N ASN A 33 -11.29 -17.91 -27.41
CA ASN A 33 -10.04 -17.29 -26.95
C ASN A 33 -10.12 -15.76 -27.00
N LEU A 34 -10.77 -15.19 -28.02
CA LEU A 34 -11.02 -13.75 -28.10
C LEU A 34 -11.92 -13.24 -26.96
N VAL A 35 -12.96 -14.00 -26.60
CA VAL A 35 -13.81 -13.68 -25.44
C VAL A 35 -13.00 -13.72 -24.14
N LEU A 36 -12.15 -14.73 -23.96
CA LEU A 36 -11.30 -14.84 -22.77
C LEU A 36 -10.29 -13.69 -22.68
N VAL A 37 -9.61 -13.37 -23.78
CA VAL A 37 -8.66 -12.24 -23.84
C VAL A 37 -9.39 -10.91 -23.60
N GLY A 38 -10.58 -10.71 -24.18
CA GLY A 38 -11.35 -9.49 -23.97
C GLY A 38 -11.87 -9.36 -22.53
N LEU A 39 -12.34 -10.46 -21.93
CA LEU A 39 -12.85 -10.44 -20.57
C LEU A 39 -11.72 -10.20 -19.55
N PHE A 40 -10.66 -11.00 -19.61
CA PHE A 40 -9.57 -10.92 -18.63
C PHE A 40 -8.57 -9.79 -18.92
N GLY A 41 -8.31 -9.50 -20.19
CA GLY A 41 -7.34 -8.47 -20.58
C GLY A 41 -7.89 -7.06 -20.60
N ILE A 42 -9.21 -6.88 -20.77
CA ILE A 42 -9.82 -5.54 -20.93
C ILE A 42 -10.95 -5.32 -19.93
N ALA A 43 -11.94 -6.22 -19.90
CA ALA A 43 -13.15 -5.97 -19.12
C ALA A 43 -12.89 -5.95 -17.61
N ILE A 44 -12.12 -6.88 -17.06
CA ILE A 44 -11.79 -6.92 -15.63
C ILE A 44 -11.01 -5.67 -15.19
N PRO A 45 -9.88 -5.29 -15.83
CA PRO A 45 -9.16 -4.08 -15.44
C PRO A 45 -10.01 -2.82 -15.45
N ILE A 46 -10.86 -2.64 -16.47
CA ILE A 46 -11.76 -1.48 -16.57
C ILE A 46 -12.80 -1.52 -15.46
N PHE A 47 -13.39 -2.68 -15.18
CA PHE A 47 -14.41 -2.81 -14.15
C PHE A 47 -13.84 -2.54 -12.75
N VAL A 48 -12.66 -3.06 -12.46
CA VAL A 48 -11.94 -2.79 -11.20
C VAL A 48 -11.62 -1.30 -11.08
N TYR A 49 -11.05 -0.69 -12.11
CA TYR A 49 -10.74 0.75 -12.09
C TYR A 49 -11.98 1.60 -11.86
N ARG A 50 -13.06 1.36 -12.62
CA ARG A 50 -14.30 2.14 -12.46
C ARG A 50 -14.97 1.90 -11.11
N GLY A 51 -14.91 0.70 -10.57
CA GLY A 51 -15.41 0.38 -9.24
C GLY A 51 -14.67 1.17 -8.16
N ILE A 52 -13.33 1.11 -8.19
CA ILE A 52 -12.47 1.83 -7.24
C ILE A 52 -12.67 3.35 -7.34
N VAL A 53 -12.66 3.91 -8.54
CA VAL A 53 -12.85 5.36 -8.74
C VAL A 53 -14.22 5.82 -8.26
N LYS A 54 -15.27 5.03 -8.52
CA LYS A 54 -16.61 5.36 -8.03
C LYS A 54 -16.66 5.33 -6.50
N GLU A 55 -16.04 4.34 -5.87
CA GLU A 55 -15.94 4.24 -4.42
C GLU A 55 -15.24 5.47 -3.82
N PHE A 56 -14.12 5.90 -4.41
CA PHE A 56 -13.42 7.11 -3.96
C PHE A 56 -14.27 8.38 -4.09
N HIS A 57 -14.99 8.56 -5.19
CA HIS A 57 -15.87 9.73 -5.33
C HIS A 57 -17.02 9.71 -4.32
N MET A 58 -17.59 8.54 -4.03
CA MET A 58 -18.63 8.42 -3.00
C MET A 58 -18.08 8.77 -1.61
N GLN A 59 -16.86 8.31 -1.31
CA GLN A 59 -16.19 8.67 -0.05
C GLN A 59 -15.84 10.16 0.03
N ASP A 60 -15.49 10.81 -1.08
CA ASP A 60 -15.22 12.25 -1.11
C ASP A 60 -16.50 13.08 -0.93
N GLU A 61 -17.63 12.63 -1.47
CA GLU A 61 -18.95 13.26 -1.26
C GLU A 61 -19.44 13.09 0.19
N ASP A 62 -19.24 11.91 0.77
CA ASP A 62 -19.54 11.65 2.19
C ASP A 62 -18.56 12.41 3.11
N ALA A 63 -17.27 12.48 2.76
CA ALA A 63 -16.26 13.27 3.45
C ALA A 63 -16.54 14.79 3.36
N GLY A 64 -17.05 15.25 2.22
CA GLY A 64 -17.51 16.63 2.03
C GLY A 64 -18.76 16.95 2.85
N THR A 65 -19.65 15.97 3.03
CA THR A 65 -20.87 16.09 3.85
C THR A 65 -20.53 16.12 5.34
N VAL A 66 -19.59 15.31 5.83
CA VAL A 66 -19.17 15.36 7.25
C VAL A 66 -18.44 16.66 7.62
N LEU A 67 -17.79 17.35 6.68
CA LEU A 67 -17.28 18.72 6.90
C LEU A 67 -18.38 19.77 6.96
N SER A 68 -19.53 19.52 6.31
CA SER A 68 -20.71 20.38 6.40
C SER A 68 -21.53 20.10 7.66
N GLU A 69 -21.53 18.87 8.18
CA GLU A 69 -22.28 18.48 9.37
C GLU A 69 -21.50 18.66 10.69
N MET A 70 -20.16 18.57 10.67
CA MET A 70 -19.35 19.12 11.76
C MET A 70 -19.30 20.63 11.60
N GLY A 71 -20.35 21.31 12.03
CA GLY A 71 -20.43 22.77 11.98
C GLY A 71 -19.09 23.41 12.32
N ALA A 72 -18.57 24.22 11.39
CA ALA A 72 -17.31 24.97 11.44
C ALA A 72 -16.83 25.44 12.84
N PRO A 73 -17.69 25.87 13.80
CA PRO A 73 -17.25 26.16 15.17
C PRO A 73 -16.55 25.00 15.92
N GLN A 74 -16.91 23.75 15.68
CA GLN A 74 -16.39 22.61 16.45
C GLN A 74 -15.00 22.18 15.98
N LEU A 75 -14.75 22.19 14.66
CA LEU A 75 -13.43 21.94 14.10
C LEU A 75 -12.42 23.03 14.48
N CYS A 76 -12.83 24.31 14.50
CA CYS A 76 -11.98 25.39 15.01
C CYS A 76 -11.67 25.25 16.51
N ARG A 77 -12.62 24.77 17.33
CA ARG A 77 -12.38 24.51 18.76
C ARG A 77 -11.40 23.37 18.98
N LEU A 78 -11.58 22.26 18.28
CA LEU A 78 -10.69 21.10 18.37
C LEU A 78 -9.29 21.43 17.84
N TYR A 79 -9.19 22.18 16.74
CA TYR A 79 -7.92 22.62 16.20
C TYR A 79 -7.20 23.63 17.12
N ARG A 80 -7.91 24.57 17.76
CA ARG A 80 -7.33 25.44 18.79
C ARG A 80 -6.87 24.66 20.02
N LEU A 81 -7.64 23.67 20.47
CA LEU A 81 -7.27 22.83 21.61
C LEU A 81 -6.06 21.96 21.29
N TRP A 82 -5.99 21.40 20.09
CA TRP A 82 -4.85 20.62 19.63
C TRP A 82 -3.59 21.49 19.49
N MET A 83 -3.68 22.68 18.88
CA MET A 83 -2.56 23.64 18.86
C MET A 83 -2.14 24.06 20.27
N ALA A 84 -3.08 24.33 21.17
CA ALA A 84 -2.78 24.72 22.55
C ALA A 84 -2.12 23.58 23.35
N MET A 85 -2.50 22.32 23.11
CA MET A 85 -1.80 21.15 23.68
C MET A 85 -0.41 20.96 23.07
N SER A 86 -0.29 21.07 21.74
CA SER A 86 0.98 20.87 21.03
C SER A 86 2.03 21.92 21.41
N SER A 87 1.61 23.16 21.71
CA SER A 87 2.50 24.23 22.17
C SER A 87 2.99 24.04 23.60
N LYS A 88 2.20 23.41 24.49
CA LYS A 88 2.62 23.13 25.88
C LYS A 88 3.57 21.93 25.96
N SER A 89 3.36 20.93 25.10
CA SER A 89 4.23 19.75 25.06
C SER A 89 5.64 20.08 24.55
N THR A 90 5.76 21.01 23.60
CA THR A 90 7.06 21.40 23.03
C THR A 90 7.89 22.27 23.99
N SER A 91 7.25 23.14 24.78
CA SER A 91 7.96 23.90 25.82
C SER A 91 8.51 22.99 26.93
N GLU A 92 7.73 22.01 27.38
CA GLU A 92 8.17 21.06 28.42
C GLU A 92 9.35 20.19 27.97
N LEU A 93 9.37 19.78 26.70
CA LEU A 93 10.47 18.99 26.14
C LEU A 93 11.74 19.83 25.92
N LEU A 94 11.60 21.10 25.52
CA LEU A 94 12.73 22.04 25.43
C LEU A 94 13.33 22.34 26.81
N TRP A 95 12.50 22.56 27.84
CA TRP A 95 12.97 22.77 29.21
C TRP A 95 13.72 21.55 29.77
N LYS A 96 13.29 20.33 29.42
CA LYS A 96 13.98 19.09 29.83
C LYS A 96 15.33 18.90 29.12
N GLN A 97 15.43 19.22 27.83
CA GLN A 97 16.68 19.19 27.07
C GLN A 97 17.71 20.20 27.59
N GLN A 98 17.27 21.44 27.90
CA GLN A 98 18.19 22.47 28.41
C GLN A 98 18.69 22.17 29.83
N LYS A 99 17.89 21.48 30.65
CA LYS A 99 18.30 21.08 32.01
C LYS A 99 19.35 19.98 31.98
N GLN A 100 19.22 19.01 31.08
CA GLN A 100 20.17 17.90 30.95
C GLN A 100 21.56 18.36 30.48
N GLY A 101 21.64 19.34 29.58
CA GLY A 101 22.92 19.89 29.13
C GLY A 101 23.68 20.72 30.17
N ILE A 102 23.02 21.20 31.23
CA ILE A 102 23.68 21.93 32.33
C ILE A 102 24.33 20.95 33.32
N ASP A 103 23.71 19.79 33.55
CA ASP A 103 24.23 18.79 34.50
C ASP A 103 25.48 18.07 33.95
N ASP A 104 25.63 17.94 32.63
CA ASP A 104 26.79 17.29 31.98
C ASP A 104 28.09 18.13 32.03
N ASP A 105 27.98 19.47 32.12
CA ASP A 105 29.15 20.37 32.18
C ASP A 105 29.83 20.35 33.57
N ASP A 106 29.08 20.09 34.63
CA ASP A 106 29.58 20.04 36.02
C ASP A 106 30.30 18.71 36.36
N GLU A 107 30.07 17.62 35.60
CA GLU A 107 30.73 16.32 35.83
C GLU A 107 32.12 16.23 35.15
N SER A 108 32.41 17.09 34.16
CA SER A 108 33.68 17.07 33.40
C SER A 108 34.84 17.82 34.06
N THR A 109 34.60 18.56 35.16
CA THR A 109 35.64 19.32 35.89
C THR A 109 36.15 18.61 37.15
N VAL A 110 35.67 17.39 37.42
CA VAL A 110 36.16 16.52 38.51
C VAL A 110 36.79 15.27 37.90
N SER A 111 37.98 15.40 37.31
CA SER A 111 38.89 14.30 36.97
C SER A 111 40.34 14.74 37.05
#